data_AF-A0A8H5M3J4-F1
#
_entry.id   AF-A0A8H5M3J4-F1
#
_cell.length_a   1.000
_cell.length_b   1.000
_cell.length_c   1.000
_cell.angle_alpha   90.00
_cell.angle_beta   90.00
_cell.angle_gamma   90.00
#
_symmetry.space_group_name_H-M   'P 1'
#
loop_
_entity.id
_entity.type
_entity.pdbx_description
1 polymer ?
#
loop_
_entity_poly.entity_id
_entity_poly.type
_entity_poly.pdbx_seq_one_letter_code
_entity_poly.pdbx_strand_id
1 'polypeptide(L)'
;MRCTLADGNPVFESAVERYLILSFTAMQPQIDLLYELQAVNRQIHVINGDMQDFKRTFLASMYNFRVLRRNSRVQSPHLLDPLQKTIPGHGLVLARAVSDQDLVQHDLVAPAQPAAIGTLPPSFNTDTNAYENADILALIIFYNEDFGITNNDPIDIRIQKLRNFLTL
;
A
#
# COMPACT_ATOMS: atom_id res chain seq x y z
N MET A 1 -3.52 -55.29 4.49
CA MET A 1 -2.56 -56.15 5.22
C MET A 1 -2.89 -56.01 6.70
N ARG A 2 -3.53 -57.02 7.31
CA ARG A 2 -3.91 -56.99 8.74
C ARG A 2 -2.69 -57.43 9.56
N CYS A 3 -2.21 -56.59 10.46
CA CYS A 3 -1.20 -57.00 11.44
C CYS A 3 -1.87 -57.91 12.48
N THR A 4 -1.52 -59.19 12.46
CA THR A 4 -1.87 -60.17 13.50
C THR A 4 -0.75 -60.20 14.54
N LEU A 5 -1.09 -60.00 15.82
CA LEU A 5 -0.22 -60.40 16.92
C LEU A 5 -0.14 -61.95 16.98
N ALA A 6 0.98 -62.47 17.46
CA ALA A 6 1.42 -63.86 17.33
C ALA A 6 0.55 -64.90 18.06
N ASP A 7 -0.48 -64.47 18.78
CA ASP A 7 -1.21 -65.22 19.79
C ASP A 7 -2.68 -65.51 19.40
N GLY A 8 -3.06 -65.27 18.15
CA GLY A 8 -4.30 -65.83 17.56
C GLY A 8 -5.62 -65.31 18.13
N ASN A 9 -5.59 -64.41 19.11
CA ASN A 9 -6.79 -63.73 19.60
C ASN A 9 -7.15 -62.56 18.68
N PRO A 10 -8.38 -62.49 18.17
CA PRO A 10 -8.83 -61.31 17.43
C PRO A 10 -8.76 -60.11 18.38
N VAL A 11 -8.10 -59.04 17.94
CA VAL A 11 -8.18 -57.73 18.62
C VAL A 11 -9.64 -57.30 18.51
N PHE A 12 -10.43 -57.57 19.55
CA PHE A 12 -11.78 -57.04 19.70
C PHE A 12 -11.64 -55.54 19.92
N GLU A 13 -11.55 -54.80 18.81
CA GLU A 13 -11.77 -53.37 18.76
C GLU A 13 -13.06 -53.09 19.55
N SER A 14 -12.91 -52.39 20.68
CA SER A 14 -14.00 -52.33 21.65
C SER A 14 -15.18 -51.58 21.02
N ALA A 15 -16.41 -51.92 21.41
CA ALA A 15 -17.60 -51.20 20.92
C ALA A 15 -17.50 -49.68 21.14
N VAL A 16 -16.72 -49.26 22.13
CA VAL A 16 -16.39 -47.86 22.43
C VAL A 16 -15.52 -47.24 21.33
N GLU A 17 -14.50 -47.93 20.84
CA GLU A 17 -13.63 -47.43 19.76
C GLU A 17 -14.41 -47.24 18.46
N ARG A 18 -15.28 -48.19 18.12
CA ARG A 18 -16.15 -48.08 16.92
C ARG A 18 -17.14 -46.93 17.04
N TYR A 19 -17.75 -46.76 18.21
CA TYR A 19 -18.64 -45.64 18.47
C TYR A 19 -17.91 -44.30 18.35
N LEU A 20 -16.70 -44.19 18.90
CA LEU A 20 -15.87 -42.99 18.79
C LEU A 20 -15.49 -42.68 17.35
N ILE A 21 -15.04 -43.66 16.56
CA ILE A 21 -14.69 -43.47 15.14
C ILE A 21 -15.91 -43.03 14.32
N LEU A 22 -17.07 -43.68 14.52
CA LEU A 22 -18.32 -43.32 13.83
C LEU A 22 -18.79 -41.91 14.22
N SER A 23 -18.68 -41.54 15.50
CA SER A 23 -19.05 -40.20 15.96
C SER A 23 -18.10 -39.12 15.40
N PHE A 24 -16.79 -39.40 15.33
CA PHE A 24 -15.81 -38.47 14.79
C PHE A 24 -15.96 -38.29 13.28
N THR A 25 -16.14 -39.39 12.54
CA THR A 25 -16.40 -39.34 11.09
C THR A 25 -17.73 -38.66 10.75
N ALA A 26 -18.75 -38.79 11.61
CA ALA A 26 -20.00 -38.05 11.45
C ALA A 26 -19.88 -36.55 11.75
N MET A 27 -18.93 -36.14 12.61
CA MET A 27 -18.65 -34.72 12.91
C MET A 27 -17.72 -34.07 11.88
N GLN A 28 -16.91 -34.84 11.15
CA GLN A 28 -15.95 -34.31 10.18
C GLN A 28 -16.56 -33.32 9.17
N PRO A 29 -17.74 -33.58 8.55
CA PRO A 29 -18.34 -32.63 7.60
C PRO A 29 -18.71 -31.28 8.25
N GLN A 30 -19.07 -31.29 9.54
CA GLN A 30 -19.42 -30.07 10.27
C GLN A 30 -18.16 -29.24 10.59
N ILE A 31 -17.05 -29.92 10.90
CA ILE A 31 -15.75 -29.30 11.10
C ILE A 31 -15.23 -28.68 9.80
N ASP A 32 -15.34 -29.40 8.68
CA ASP A 32 -14.92 -28.93 7.37
C ASP A 32 -15.72 -27.68 6.94
N LEU A 33 -17.05 -27.71 7.12
CA LEU A 33 -17.91 -26.56 6.87
C LEU A 33 -17.54 -25.33 7.72
N LEU A 34 -17.18 -25.54 9.00
CA LEU A 34 -16.75 -24.45 9.86
C LEU A 34 -15.46 -23.80 9.35
N TYR A 35 -14.49 -24.61 8.88
CA TYR A 35 -13.27 -24.08 8.27
C TYR A 35 -13.53 -23.31 6.99
N GLU A 36 -14.44 -23.78 6.14
CA GLU A 36 -14.86 -23.06 4.93
C GLU A 36 -15.51 -21.71 5.28
N LEU A 37 -16.43 -21.67 6.23
CA LEU A 37 -17.06 -20.43 6.69
C LEU A 37 -16.05 -19.44 7.24
N GLN A 38 -15.05 -19.91 8.00
CA GLN A 38 -13.96 -19.06 8.48
C GLN A 38 -13.10 -18.52 7.33
N ALA A 39 -12.81 -19.34 6.31
CA ALA A 39 -12.08 -18.90 5.14
C ALA A 39 -12.84 -17.81 4.36
N VAL A 40 -14.14 -18.00 4.15
CA VAL A 40 -15.01 -17.01 3.51
C VAL A 40 -15.06 -15.71 4.31
N ASN A 41 -15.19 -15.77 5.64
CA ASN A 41 -15.19 -14.57 6.47
C ASN A 41 -13.86 -13.81 6.38
N ARG A 42 -12.72 -14.50 6.38
CA ARG A 42 -11.41 -13.86 6.15
C ARG A 42 -11.36 -13.15 4.80
N GLN A 43 -11.88 -13.79 3.74
CA GLN A 43 -11.93 -13.18 2.41
C GLN A 43 -12.83 -11.93 2.38
N ILE A 44 -14.00 -11.96 3.02
CA ILE A 44 -14.89 -10.79 3.14
C ILE A 44 -14.17 -9.63 3.82
N HIS A 45 -13.39 -9.88 4.87
CA HIS A 45 -12.61 -8.84 5.55
C HIS A 45 -11.54 -8.23 4.64
N VAL A 46 -10.83 -9.05 3.85
CA VAL A 46 -9.84 -8.57 2.87
C VAL A 46 -10.52 -7.69 1.82
N ILE A 47 -11.61 -8.18 1.21
CA ILE A 47 -12.36 -7.45 0.17
C ILE A 47 -12.88 -6.12 0.71
N ASN A 48 -13.39 -6.10 1.95
CA ASN A 48 -13.85 -4.86 2.57
C ASN A 48 -12.71 -3.86 2.78
N GLY A 49 -11.52 -4.33 3.15
CA GLY A 49 -10.32 -3.50 3.22
C GLY A 49 -9.97 -2.89 1.86
N ASP A 50 -9.83 -3.73 0.84
CA ASP A 50 -9.49 -3.32 -0.53
C ASP A 50 -10.50 -2.32 -1.09
N MET A 51 -11.79 -2.51 -0.82
CA MET A 51 -12.86 -1.60 -1.25
C MET A 51 -12.75 -0.21 -0.60
N GLN A 52 -12.37 -0.14 0.69
CA GLN A 52 -12.17 1.16 1.35
C GLN A 52 -10.97 1.89 0.79
N ASP A 53 -9.87 1.19 0.50
CA ASP A 53 -8.69 1.80 -0.09
C ASP A 53 -8.94 2.24 -1.53
N PHE A 54 -9.64 1.42 -2.32
CA PHE A 54 -10.11 1.82 -3.65
C PHE A 54 -10.97 3.10 -3.60
N LYS A 55 -11.93 3.16 -2.67
CA LYS A 55 -12.77 4.35 -2.47
C LYS A 55 -11.94 5.59 -2.14
N ARG A 56 -10.94 5.48 -1.26
CA ARG A 56 -10.06 6.61 -0.90
C ARG A 56 -9.26 7.08 -2.10
N THR A 57 -8.65 6.16 -2.83
CA THR A 57 -7.87 6.49 -4.05
C THR A 57 -8.74 7.14 -5.10
N PHE A 58 -9.94 6.61 -5.33
CA PHE A 58 -10.89 7.18 -6.29
C PHE A 58 -11.28 8.63 -5.93
N LEU A 59 -11.61 8.88 -4.65
CA LEU A 59 -11.95 10.23 -4.20
C LEU A 59 -10.76 11.20 -4.30
N ALA A 60 -9.55 10.75 -3.97
CA ALA A 60 -8.33 11.54 -4.11
C ALA A 60 -8.04 11.89 -5.57
N SER A 61 -8.17 10.93 -6.48
CA SER A 61 -8.01 11.16 -7.92
C SER A 61 -9.03 12.16 -8.45
N MET A 62 -10.31 12.04 -8.05
CA MET A 62 -11.36 12.99 -8.43
C MET A 62 -11.09 14.41 -7.92
N TYR A 63 -10.54 14.53 -6.70
CA TYR A 63 -10.09 15.82 -6.17
C TYR A 63 -8.91 16.37 -7.00
N ASN A 64 -7.91 15.54 -7.27
CA ASN A 64 -6.72 15.90 -8.04
C ASN A 64 -7.07 16.37 -9.44
N PHE A 65 -8.00 15.72 -10.15
CA PHE A 65 -8.46 16.20 -11.46
C PHE A 65 -8.99 17.64 -11.43
N ARG A 66 -9.66 18.05 -10.34
CA ARG A 66 -10.14 19.42 -10.17
C ARG A 66 -8.98 20.39 -9.93
N VAL A 67 -8.01 19.98 -9.11
CA VAL A 67 -6.80 20.77 -8.82
C VAL A 67 -5.94 20.93 -10.07
N LEU A 68 -5.64 19.84 -10.79
CA LEU A 68 -4.89 19.85 -12.05
C LEU A 68 -5.54 20.79 -13.07
N ARG A 69 -6.87 20.76 -13.21
CA ARG A 69 -7.60 21.69 -14.09
C ARG A 69 -7.49 23.15 -13.65
N ARG A 70 -7.35 23.42 -12.35
CA ARG A 70 -7.12 24.77 -11.84
C ARG A 70 -5.68 25.19 -12.10
N ASN A 71 -4.72 24.34 -11.73
CA ASN A 71 -3.30 24.55 -11.89
C ASN A 71 -2.92 24.76 -13.38
N SER A 72 -3.52 24.03 -14.32
CA SER A 72 -3.24 24.21 -15.77
C SER A 72 -3.73 25.53 -16.34
N ARG A 73 -4.63 26.24 -15.66
CA ARG A 73 -5.10 27.58 -16.05
C ARG A 73 -4.27 28.70 -15.46
N VAL A 74 -3.43 28.37 -14.48
CA VAL A 74 -2.54 29.33 -13.84
C VAL A 74 -1.38 29.61 -14.78
N GLN A 75 -1.24 30.87 -15.20
CA GLN A 75 -0.02 31.31 -15.88
C GLN A 75 1.09 31.51 -14.84
N SER A 76 2.31 31.07 -15.15
CA SER A 76 3.48 31.36 -14.31
C SER A 76 3.60 32.88 -14.12
N PRO A 77 3.88 33.40 -12.90
CA PRO A 77 4.44 32.70 -11.73
C PRO A 77 3.44 32.49 -10.59
N HIS A 78 2.15 32.24 -10.85
CA HIS A 78 1.22 32.11 -9.71
C HIS A 78 1.34 30.77 -8.96
N LEU A 79 0.82 30.84 -7.73
CA LEU A 79 0.80 29.78 -6.73
C LEU A 79 0.05 28.54 -7.24
N LEU A 80 0.68 27.37 -7.13
CA LEU A 80 0.05 26.09 -7.45
C LEU A 80 -0.59 25.49 -6.21
N ASP A 81 -1.70 24.78 -6.38
CA ASP A 81 -2.34 24.00 -5.31
C ASP A 81 -1.74 22.57 -5.27
N PRO A 82 -1.54 21.98 -4.08
CA PRO A 82 -1.05 20.61 -3.95
C PRO A 82 -2.10 19.57 -4.36
N LEU A 83 -1.61 18.40 -4.78
CA LEU A 83 -2.44 17.22 -4.99
C LEU A 83 -2.58 16.41 -3.70
N GLN A 84 -3.64 15.63 -3.60
CA GLN A 84 -3.79 14.59 -2.60
C GLN A 84 -2.98 13.36 -2.97
N LYS A 85 -2.46 12.66 -1.96
CA LYS A 85 -1.77 11.38 -2.14
C LYS A 85 -2.72 10.32 -2.68
N THR A 86 -2.32 9.61 -3.73
CA THR A 86 -3.08 8.53 -4.39
C THR A 86 -2.39 7.18 -4.30
N ILE A 87 -1.07 7.15 -4.15
CA ILE A 87 -0.27 5.93 -4.10
C ILE A 87 0.03 5.57 -2.63
N PRO A 88 -0.29 4.34 -2.17
CA PRO A 88 0.05 3.90 -0.81
C PRO A 88 1.57 3.81 -0.58
N GLY A 89 2.00 3.84 0.67
CA GLY A 89 3.41 3.75 1.04
C GLY A 89 4.16 5.09 0.96
N HIS A 90 5.49 5.05 0.91
CA HIS A 90 6.35 6.24 0.84
C HIS A 90 7.46 6.07 -0.22
N GLY A 91 7.85 7.16 -0.85
CA GLY A 91 8.87 7.18 -1.91
C GLY A 91 10.32 7.23 -1.45
N LEU A 92 10.67 6.79 -0.23
CA LEU A 92 12.06 6.88 0.27
C LEU A 92 13.08 6.23 -0.68
N VAL A 93 12.76 5.07 -1.24
CA VAL A 93 13.64 4.38 -2.20
C VAL A 93 13.82 5.21 -3.48
N LEU A 94 12.73 5.80 -3.99
CA LEU A 94 12.75 6.68 -5.16
C LEU A 94 13.56 7.95 -4.86
N ALA A 95 13.34 8.58 -3.72
CA ALA A 95 14.05 9.78 -3.28
C ALA A 95 15.57 9.53 -3.16
N ARG A 96 15.97 8.37 -2.62
CA ARG A 96 17.40 7.97 -2.57
C ARG A 96 17.99 7.78 -3.96
N ALA A 97 17.23 7.17 -4.89
CA ALA A 97 17.70 6.93 -6.25
C ALA A 97 17.97 8.22 -7.03
N VAL A 98 17.25 9.30 -6.73
CA VAL A 98 17.40 10.61 -7.40
C VAL A 98 18.21 11.63 -6.60
N SER A 99 18.72 11.25 -5.42
CA SER A 99 19.56 12.13 -4.59
C SER A 99 21.02 12.03 -5.03
N ASP A 100 21.58 13.15 -5.52
CA ASP A 100 22.98 13.22 -6.03
C ASP A 100 24.06 13.23 -4.95
N GLN A 101 23.70 13.47 -3.70
CA GLN A 101 24.68 13.66 -2.62
C GLN A 101 24.62 12.51 -1.62
N ASP A 102 25.76 11.85 -1.41
CA ASP A 102 25.98 10.91 -0.30
C ASP A 102 25.58 11.53 1.05
N LEU A 103 25.76 12.86 1.20
CA LEU A 103 25.36 13.64 2.38
C LEU A 103 23.84 13.70 2.56
N VAL A 104 23.08 14.00 1.50
CA VAL A 104 21.61 14.10 1.58
C VAL A 104 20.98 12.72 1.76
N GLN A 105 21.57 11.66 1.19
CA GLN A 105 21.05 10.30 1.37
C GLN A 105 21.01 9.84 2.83
N HIS A 106 21.91 10.34 3.68
CA HIS A 106 21.95 10.01 5.10
C HIS A 106 20.84 10.71 5.91
N ASP A 107 20.41 11.89 5.46
CA ASP A 107 19.38 12.69 6.16
C ASP A 107 17.94 12.36 5.69
N LEU A 108 17.79 11.61 4.60
CA LEU A 108 16.47 11.14 4.15
C LEU A 108 15.93 10.05 5.09
N VAL A 109 14.99 10.45 5.94
CA VAL A 109 14.28 9.57 6.87
C VAL A 109 12.88 9.26 6.35
N ALA A 110 12.54 7.98 6.28
CA ALA A 110 11.15 7.57 6.03
C ALA A 110 10.26 8.02 7.19
N PRO A 111 9.04 8.50 6.93
CA PRO A 111 8.10 8.77 8.00
C PRO A 111 7.80 7.47 8.75
N ALA A 112 7.63 7.56 10.07
CA ALA A 112 7.32 6.41 10.93
C ALA A 112 6.06 5.65 10.47
N GLN A 113 5.11 6.38 9.87
CA GLN A 113 3.98 5.82 9.16
C GLN A 113 3.80 6.55 7.82
N PRO A 114 3.55 5.83 6.72
CA PRO A 114 3.20 6.45 5.45
C PRO A 114 1.98 7.37 5.58
N ALA A 115 2.01 8.50 4.89
CA ALA A 115 0.85 9.39 4.82
C ALA A 115 -0.36 8.65 4.22
N ALA A 116 -1.54 8.90 4.77
CA ALA A 116 -2.77 8.27 4.30
C ALA A 116 -3.17 8.79 2.91
N ILE A 117 -3.79 7.92 2.10
CA ILE A 117 -4.39 8.32 0.82
C ILE A 117 -5.45 9.40 1.06
N GLY A 118 -5.49 10.41 0.19
CA GLY A 118 -6.38 11.56 0.31
C GLY A 118 -5.85 12.71 1.17
N THR A 119 -4.68 12.56 1.79
CA THR A 119 -4.02 13.67 2.53
C THR A 119 -3.21 14.57 1.60
N LEU A 120 -2.94 15.79 2.07
CA LEU A 120 -2.07 16.75 1.38
C LEU A 120 -0.65 16.71 2.00
N PRO A 121 0.39 17.06 1.21
CA PRO A 121 1.75 17.18 1.72
C PRO A 121 1.83 18.24 2.84
N PRO A 122 2.45 17.91 4.00
CA PRO A 122 2.44 18.78 5.18
C PRO A 122 3.26 20.08 5.00
N SER A 123 4.29 20.05 4.16
CA SER A 123 5.23 21.17 3.95
C SER A 123 5.17 21.71 2.53
N PHE A 124 3.99 21.70 1.90
CA PHE A 124 3.88 22.19 0.53
C PHE A 124 3.97 23.70 0.46
N ASN A 125 5.00 24.19 -0.20
CA ASN A 125 5.11 25.59 -0.56
C ASN A 125 4.43 25.82 -1.91
N THR A 126 3.51 26.77 -1.96
CA THR A 126 2.77 27.10 -3.19
C THR A 126 3.64 27.80 -4.24
N ASP A 127 4.74 28.44 -3.83
CA ASP A 127 5.75 28.97 -4.73
C ASP A 127 6.81 27.90 -5.01
N THR A 128 6.61 27.18 -6.11
CA THR A 128 7.51 26.13 -6.56
C THR A 128 8.88 26.64 -7.03
N ASN A 129 9.09 27.95 -7.24
CA ASN A 129 10.42 28.47 -7.57
C ASN A 129 11.35 28.50 -6.35
N ALA A 130 10.79 28.53 -5.14
CA ALA A 130 11.55 28.59 -3.90
C ALA A 130 12.01 27.20 -3.42
N TYR A 131 11.76 26.15 -4.20
CA TYR A 131 12.05 24.79 -3.80
C TYR A 131 13.53 24.49 -3.91
N GLU A 132 14.06 23.92 -2.84
CA GLU A 132 15.36 23.30 -2.84
C GLU A 132 15.25 21.79 -3.09
N ASN A 133 16.39 21.13 -3.30
CA ASN A 133 16.41 19.69 -3.54
C ASN A 133 15.74 18.90 -2.40
N ALA A 134 15.92 19.33 -1.14
CA ALA A 134 15.30 18.72 0.02
C ALA A 134 13.76 18.76 -0.03
N ASP A 135 13.16 19.87 -0.50
CA ASP A 135 11.71 20.00 -0.63
C ASP A 135 11.15 19.03 -1.67
N ILE A 136 11.84 18.91 -2.81
CA ILE A 136 11.47 17.99 -3.89
C ILE A 136 11.55 16.54 -3.40
N LEU A 137 12.63 16.17 -2.72
CA LEU A 137 12.79 14.83 -2.14
C LEU A 137 11.70 14.53 -1.09
N ALA A 138 11.34 15.50 -0.25
CA ALA A 138 10.24 15.35 0.68
C ALA A 138 8.90 15.10 -0.02
N LEU A 139 8.65 15.76 -1.16
CA LEU A 139 7.48 15.48 -2.00
C LEU A 139 7.54 14.12 -2.67
N ILE A 140 8.69 13.65 -3.15
CA ILE A 140 8.84 12.29 -3.70
C ILE A 140 8.51 11.25 -2.61
N ILE A 141 9.03 11.43 -1.39
CA ILE A 141 8.72 10.58 -0.24
C ILE A 141 7.21 10.59 0.03
N PHE A 142 6.60 11.78 0.05
CA PHE A 142 5.18 11.93 0.33
C PHE A 142 4.31 11.30 -0.76
N TYR A 143 4.49 11.63 -2.04
CA TYR A 143 3.64 11.14 -3.13
C TYR A 143 3.93 9.69 -3.51
N ASN A 144 5.11 9.16 -3.15
CA ASN A 144 5.61 7.87 -3.62
C ASN A 144 5.75 7.82 -5.14
N GLU A 145 6.28 8.89 -5.73
CA GLU A 145 6.49 9.08 -7.16
C GLU A 145 7.72 9.95 -7.39
N ASP A 146 8.53 9.65 -8.42
CA ASP A 146 9.76 10.38 -8.74
C ASP A 146 9.54 11.58 -9.68
N PHE A 147 8.31 11.76 -10.18
CA PHE A 147 7.93 12.81 -11.16
C PHE A 147 8.74 12.74 -12.47
N GLY A 148 9.36 11.59 -12.77
CA GLY A 148 10.31 11.43 -13.89
C GLY A 148 11.65 12.14 -13.67
N ILE A 149 11.97 12.52 -12.43
CA ILE A 149 13.27 13.11 -12.06
C ILE A 149 14.35 12.04 -12.10
N THR A 150 15.53 12.42 -12.58
CA THR A 150 16.74 11.62 -12.58
C THR A 150 17.80 12.31 -11.73
N ASN A 151 18.79 11.54 -11.25
CA ASN A 151 19.89 12.08 -10.47
C ASN A 151 20.61 13.22 -11.23
N ASN A 152 20.90 13.07 -12.51
CA ASN A 152 21.62 14.11 -13.26
C ASN A 152 20.81 15.38 -13.58
N ASP A 153 19.52 15.46 -13.21
CA ASP A 153 18.72 16.66 -13.46
C ASP A 153 19.17 17.82 -12.57
N PRO A 154 19.52 18.99 -13.14
CA PRO A 154 19.74 20.20 -12.35
C PRO A 154 18.43 20.67 -11.71
N ILE A 155 18.52 21.46 -10.66
CA ILE A 155 17.39 21.85 -9.80
C ILE A 155 16.23 22.49 -10.57
N ASP A 156 16.52 23.32 -11.57
CA ASP A 156 15.55 23.99 -12.44
C ASP A 156 14.72 22.97 -13.25
N ILE A 157 15.37 21.92 -13.76
CA ILE A 157 14.70 20.82 -14.48
C ILE A 157 13.85 19.99 -13.52
N ARG A 158 14.32 19.74 -12.28
CA ARG A 158 13.52 19.05 -11.25
C ARG A 158 12.25 19.83 -10.90
N ILE A 159 12.37 21.14 -10.70
CA ILE A 159 11.23 22.04 -10.46
C ILE A 159 10.26 22.00 -11.65
N GLN A 160 10.77 22.04 -12.88
CA GLN A 160 9.93 21.95 -14.07
C GLN A 160 9.16 20.62 -14.13
N LYS A 161 9.82 19.49 -13.85
CA LYS A 161 9.17 18.17 -13.81
C LYS A 161 8.09 18.08 -12.72
N LEU A 162 8.38 18.60 -11.53
CA LEU A 162 7.40 18.72 -10.45
C LEU A 162 6.20 19.58 -10.87
N ARG A 163 6.43 20.72 -11.51
CA ARG A 163 5.34 21.58 -12.02
C ARG A 163 4.49 20.87 -13.05
N ASN A 164 5.12 20.13 -13.96
CA ASN A 164 4.40 19.33 -14.94
C ASN A 164 3.50 18.31 -14.23
N PHE A 165 4.00 17.59 -13.22
CA PHE A 165 3.18 16.69 -12.41
C PHE A 165 1.98 17.40 -11.74
N LEU A 166 2.15 18.66 -11.30
CA LEU A 166 1.09 19.46 -10.68
C LEU A 166 0.12 20.11 -11.67
N THR A 167 0.35 20.01 -12.98
CA THR A 167 -0.44 20.70 -14.02
C THR A 167 -0.95 19.81 -15.16
N LEU A 168 -0.41 18.60 -15.32
CA LEU A 168 -0.73 17.64 -16.38
C LEU A 168 -2.10 16.96 -16.22
#